data_AF-A0A5C8E8N6-F1
#
_entry.id   AF-A0A5C8E8N6-F1
#
_cell.length_a   1.000
_cell.length_b   1.000
_cell.length_c   1.000
_cell.angle_alpha   90.00
_cell.angle_beta   90.00
_cell.angle_gamma   90.00
#
_symmetry.space_group_name_H-M   'P 1'
#
loop_
_entity.id
_entity.type
_entity.pdbx_description
1 polymer ?
#
loop_
_entity_poly.entity_id
_entity_poly.type
_entity_poly.pdbx_seq_one_letter_code
_entity_poly.pdbx_strand_id
1 'polypeptide(L)'
;MKLKLLIFILIFVISCGETMPLKEYKDASSLREKAVKYELQDYSKEQFDIAEASFSEAVILIDDNSKESKKLANLLTTASNSYQTVLNEGLPKYAETLKEEITLERVYSKDIKAYKIDKENYELAELYYINGVEAFGTNNYEEAVNYFLQAKKLHNKAYFSTKGIFDESSKSIKEAELKIKEMEEIEKYYTNNYNN
;
A
#
# COMPACT_ATOMS: atom_id res chain seq x y z
N MET A 1 24.03 74.74 4.25
CA MET A 1 24.23 73.36 4.77
C MET A 1 23.52 72.42 3.80
N LYS A 2 24.25 71.65 2.96
CA LYS A 2 24.72 70.28 3.26
C LYS A 2 23.61 69.48 3.96
N LEU A 3 22.99 68.48 3.33
CA LEU A 3 23.65 67.20 3.09
C LEU A 3 22.89 66.40 2.01
N LYS A 4 23.66 65.86 1.06
CA LYS A 4 23.26 64.79 0.14
C LYS A 4 22.86 63.55 0.95
N LEU A 5 21.79 62.87 0.57
CA LEU A 5 21.69 61.43 0.77
C LEU A 5 21.09 60.78 -0.48
N LEU A 6 21.99 60.32 -1.34
CA LEU A 6 21.73 59.24 -2.28
C LEU A 6 21.29 58.02 -1.48
N ILE A 7 20.07 57.54 -1.68
CA ILE A 7 19.72 56.16 -1.37
C ILE A 7 19.53 55.45 -2.71
N PHE A 8 20.55 54.66 -3.01
CA PHE A 8 20.67 53.66 -4.04
C PHE A 8 19.37 52.84 -4.14
N ILE A 9 18.62 52.99 -5.23
CA ILE A 9 17.64 51.98 -5.63
C ILE A 9 18.48 50.81 -6.15
N LEU A 10 18.70 49.82 -5.28
CA LEU A 10 19.26 48.53 -5.66
C LEU A 10 18.20 47.83 -6.50
N ILE A 11 18.21 48.08 -7.81
CA ILE A 11 17.55 47.22 -8.79
C ILE A 11 18.25 45.88 -8.65
N PHE A 12 17.63 44.93 -7.96
CA PHE A 12 17.95 43.52 -8.14
C PHE A 12 17.65 43.21 -9.60
N VAL A 13 18.67 43.37 -10.44
CA VAL A 13 18.76 42.65 -11.71
C VAL A 13 18.84 41.19 -11.26
N ILE A 14 17.69 40.53 -11.18
CA ILE A 14 17.62 39.08 -11.17
C ILE A 14 18.23 38.69 -12.51
N SER A 15 19.55 38.49 -12.50
CA SER A 15 20.26 37.79 -13.53
C SER A 15 19.47 36.51 -13.77
N CYS A 16 18.85 36.39 -14.94
CA CYS A 16 18.22 35.18 -15.44
C CYS A 16 19.26 34.05 -15.50
N GLY A 17 19.59 33.46 -14.35
CA GLY A 17 19.97 32.05 -14.34
C GLY A 17 18.68 31.30 -14.64
N GLU A 18 18.65 30.55 -15.75
CA GLU A 18 17.56 29.60 -16.00
C GLU A 18 17.50 28.66 -14.79
N THR A 19 16.60 28.98 -13.87
CA THR A 19 16.37 28.17 -12.68
C THR A 19 15.83 26.84 -13.15
N MET A 20 16.39 25.75 -12.63
CA MET A 20 15.92 24.38 -12.80
C MET A 20 14.37 24.33 -12.91
N PRO A 21 13.79 23.55 -13.86
CA PRO A 21 12.34 23.38 -14.05
C PRO A 21 11.73 22.63 -12.85
N LEU A 22 11.61 23.35 -11.73
CA LEU A 22 11.31 22.81 -10.41
C LEU A 22 9.90 22.22 -10.35
N LYS A 23 8.97 22.78 -11.14
CA LYS A 23 7.60 22.28 -11.23
C LYS A 23 7.59 20.90 -11.88
N GLU A 24 8.18 20.78 -13.07
CA GLU A 24 8.26 19.55 -13.85
C GLU A 24 9.00 18.46 -13.06
N TYR A 25 10.05 18.84 -12.32
CA TYR A 25 10.76 17.90 -11.45
C TYR A 25 9.87 17.36 -10.33
N LYS A 26 9.13 18.23 -9.63
CA LYS A 26 8.21 17.83 -8.56
C LYS A 26 7.07 16.97 -9.09
N ASP A 27 6.49 17.35 -10.22
CA ASP A 27 5.41 16.61 -10.86
C ASP A 27 5.88 15.19 -11.24
N ALA A 28 7.01 15.08 -11.95
CA ALA A 28 7.58 13.78 -12.33
C ALA A 28 7.94 12.92 -11.11
N SER A 29 8.54 13.53 -10.08
CA SER A 29 8.93 12.84 -8.85
C SER A 29 7.71 12.28 -8.11
N SER A 30 6.63 13.08 -7.99
CA SER A 30 5.41 12.64 -7.32
C SER A 30 4.72 11.51 -8.08
N LEU A 31 4.68 11.58 -9.42
CA LEU A 31 4.11 10.51 -10.24
C LEU A 31 4.94 9.23 -10.15
N ARG A 32 6.27 9.34 -10.14
CA ARG A 32 7.19 8.22 -9.92
C ARG A 32 6.95 7.55 -8.57
N GLU A 33 6.88 8.33 -7.50
CA GLU A 33 6.62 7.80 -6.15
C GLU A 33 5.33 7.00 -6.10
N LYS A 34 4.26 7.47 -6.73
CA LYS A 34 3.00 6.72 -6.82
C LYS A 34 3.14 5.43 -7.62
N ALA A 35 3.76 5.49 -8.81
CA ALA A 35 3.94 4.32 -9.65
C ALA A 35 4.75 3.22 -8.95
N VAL A 36 5.80 3.59 -8.21
CA VAL A 36 6.63 2.68 -7.43
C VAL A 36 5.91 2.18 -6.18
N LYS A 37 5.20 3.06 -5.44
CA LYS A 37 4.45 2.70 -4.22
C LYS A 37 3.45 1.56 -4.48
N TYR A 38 2.78 1.60 -5.62
CA TYR A 38 1.79 0.59 -6.01
C TYR A 38 2.38 -0.49 -6.94
N GLU A 39 3.71 -0.52 -7.13
CA GLU A 39 4.43 -1.51 -7.93
C GLU A 39 3.86 -1.69 -9.35
N LEU A 40 3.55 -0.58 -10.03
CA LEU A 40 2.77 -0.61 -11.27
C LEU A 40 3.59 -0.93 -12.53
N GLN A 41 4.90 -1.16 -12.41
CA GLN A 41 5.80 -1.37 -13.54
C GLN A 41 5.34 -2.51 -14.48
N ASP A 42 4.72 -3.56 -13.94
CA ASP A 42 4.34 -4.72 -14.75
C ASP A 42 3.05 -4.50 -15.55
N TYR A 43 2.25 -3.49 -15.22
CA TYR A 43 1.00 -3.20 -15.92
C TYR A 43 1.18 -2.35 -17.19
N SER A 44 2.30 -1.59 -17.26
CA SER A 44 2.66 -0.74 -18.40
C SER A 44 4.18 -0.59 -18.50
N LYS A 45 4.87 -1.74 -18.71
CA LYS A 45 6.33 -1.82 -18.62
C LYS A 45 7.07 -0.86 -19.55
N GLU A 46 6.65 -0.78 -20.81
CA GLU A 46 7.29 0.10 -21.78
C GLU A 46 7.24 1.57 -21.34
N GLN A 47 6.09 2.03 -20.84
CA GLN A 47 5.93 3.41 -20.37
C GLN A 47 6.72 3.66 -19.08
N PHE A 48 6.79 2.68 -18.19
CA PHE A 48 7.61 2.77 -16.98
C PHE A 48 9.11 2.89 -17.33
N ASP A 49 9.59 2.08 -18.29
CA ASP A 49 10.99 2.12 -18.73
C ASP A 49 11.33 3.49 -19.39
N ILE A 50 10.44 4.03 -20.23
CA ILE A 50 10.58 5.38 -20.82
C ILE A 50 10.62 6.45 -19.72
N ALA A 51 9.76 6.33 -18.71
CA ALA A 51 9.67 7.26 -17.62
C ALA A 51 10.96 7.29 -16.78
N GLU A 52 11.44 6.11 -16.34
CA GLU A 52 12.67 6.00 -15.54
C GLU A 52 13.90 6.44 -16.33
N ALA A 53 14.00 6.12 -17.62
CA ALA A 53 15.13 6.56 -18.46
C ALA A 53 15.17 8.09 -18.57
N SER A 54 14.02 8.71 -18.87
CA SER A 54 13.92 10.17 -19.01
C SER A 54 14.14 10.89 -17.67
N PHE A 55 13.59 10.36 -16.58
CA PHE A 55 13.78 10.91 -15.24
C PHE A 55 15.24 10.80 -14.78
N SER A 56 15.88 9.66 -15.02
CA SER A 56 17.28 9.45 -14.64
C SER A 56 18.22 10.35 -15.43
N GLU A 57 18.01 10.52 -16.74
CA GLU A 57 18.79 11.47 -17.54
C GLU A 57 18.60 12.92 -17.04
N ALA A 58 17.37 13.30 -16.67
CA ALA A 58 17.10 14.61 -16.08
C ALA A 58 17.86 14.83 -14.77
N VAL A 59 17.87 13.83 -13.87
CA VAL A 59 18.62 13.90 -12.60
C VAL A 59 20.11 14.08 -12.83
N ILE A 60 20.70 13.34 -13.78
CA ILE A 60 22.13 13.49 -14.13
C ILE A 60 22.44 14.93 -14.58
N LEU A 61 21.60 15.53 -15.44
CA LEU A 61 21.79 16.90 -15.90
C LEU A 61 21.67 17.95 -14.77
N ILE A 62 20.82 17.69 -13.78
CA ILE A 62 20.68 18.53 -12.58
C ILE A 62 21.96 18.44 -11.74
N ASP A 63 22.44 17.22 -11.48
CA ASP A 63 23.63 16.99 -10.66
C ASP A 63 24.90 17.57 -11.29
N ASP A 64 24.99 17.53 -12.62
CA ASP A 64 26.09 18.13 -13.39
C ASP A 64 26.02 19.68 -13.48
N ASN A 65 24.99 20.31 -12.88
CA ASN A 65 24.71 21.75 -12.99
C ASN A 65 24.65 22.23 -14.45
N SER A 66 24.10 21.40 -15.35
CA SER A 66 23.99 21.74 -16.76
C SER A 66 23.10 22.96 -16.97
N LYS A 67 23.48 23.82 -17.92
CA LYS A 67 22.67 24.98 -18.35
C LYS A 67 21.62 24.63 -19.40
N GLU A 68 21.38 23.35 -19.65
CA GLU A 68 20.43 22.87 -20.67
C GLU A 68 18.97 22.85 -20.16
N SER A 69 18.47 23.99 -19.67
CA SER A 69 17.14 24.08 -19.03
C SER A 69 16.01 23.54 -19.92
N LYS A 70 16.07 23.81 -21.23
CA LYS A 70 15.09 23.30 -22.21
C LYS A 70 15.12 21.78 -22.36
N LYS A 71 16.32 21.17 -22.40
CA LYS A 71 16.45 19.71 -22.49
C LYS A 71 15.91 19.06 -21.21
N LEU A 72 16.27 19.64 -20.06
CA LEU A 72 15.82 19.18 -18.75
C LEU A 72 14.29 19.21 -18.61
N ALA A 73 13.65 20.31 -19.02
CA ALA A 73 12.19 20.43 -19.02
C ALA A 73 11.51 19.38 -19.92
N ASN A 74 12.08 19.10 -21.10
CA ASN A 74 11.55 18.08 -22.01
C ASN A 74 11.66 16.66 -21.43
N LEU A 75 12.79 16.32 -20.81
CA LEU A 75 13.00 15.03 -20.16
C LEU A 75 12.01 14.81 -19.01
N LEU A 76 11.85 15.80 -18.13
CA LEU A 76 10.91 15.72 -17.01
C LEU A 76 9.44 15.69 -17.44
N THR A 77 9.10 16.38 -18.52
CA THR A 77 7.76 16.31 -19.14
C THR A 77 7.51 14.91 -19.73
N THR A 78 8.51 14.34 -20.41
CA THR A 78 8.43 12.97 -20.95
C THR A 78 8.26 11.95 -19.84
N ALA A 79 9.02 12.08 -18.76
CA ALA A 79 8.88 11.24 -17.57
C ALA A 79 7.48 11.36 -16.95
N SER A 80 7.00 12.58 -16.72
CA SER A 80 5.67 12.85 -16.15
C SER A 80 4.55 12.21 -16.98
N ASN A 81 4.55 12.43 -18.30
CA ASN A 81 3.54 11.87 -19.18
C ASN A 81 3.56 10.33 -19.17
N SER A 82 4.75 9.74 -19.16
CA SER A 82 4.91 8.29 -19.17
C SER A 82 4.48 7.66 -17.83
N TYR A 83 4.85 8.23 -16.68
CA TYR A 83 4.33 7.78 -15.37
C TYR A 83 2.82 7.96 -15.25
N GLN A 84 2.26 9.04 -15.80
CA GLN A 84 0.81 9.25 -15.80
C GLN A 84 0.11 8.14 -16.59
N THR A 85 0.66 7.71 -17.72
CA THR A 85 0.15 6.56 -18.48
C THR A 85 0.24 5.27 -17.65
N VAL A 86 1.37 5.02 -16.98
CA VAL A 86 1.53 3.87 -16.06
C VAL A 86 0.44 3.87 -14.99
N LEU A 87 0.17 5.02 -14.37
CA LEU A 87 -0.88 5.14 -13.34
C LEU A 87 -2.27 4.90 -13.93
N ASN A 88 -2.57 5.48 -15.09
CA ASN A 88 -3.87 5.36 -15.75
C ASN A 88 -4.17 3.92 -16.18
N GLU A 89 -3.16 3.17 -16.62
CA GLU A 89 -3.31 1.79 -17.05
C GLU A 89 -3.20 0.79 -15.90
N GLY A 90 -2.35 1.08 -14.91
CA GLY A 90 -2.01 0.17 -13.82
C GLY A 90 -3.00 0.21 -12.66
N LEU A 91 -3.42 1.39 -12.20
CA LEU A 91 -4.33 1.50 -11.06
C LEU A 91 -5.66 0.76 -11.25
N PRO A 92 -6.35 0.84 -12.41
CA PRO A 92 -7.60 0.11 -12.60
C PRO A 92 -7.42 -1.41 -12.50
N LYS A 93 -6.40 -1.94 -13.19
CA LYS A 93 -6.09 -3.38 -13.21
C LYS A 93 -5.68 -3.86 -11.82
N TYR A 94 -4.84 -3.10 -11.12
CA TYR A 94 -4.41 -3.46 -9.79
C TYR A 94 -5.56 -3.42 -8.77
N ALA A 95 -6.44 -2.42 -8.85
CA ALA A 95 -7.63 -2.34 -8.02
C ALA A 95 -8.56 -3.54 -8.25
N GLU A 96 -8.72 -3.99 -9.50
CA GLU A 96 -9.49 -5.17 -9.86
C GLU A 96 -8.88 -6.45 -9.25
N THR A 97 -7.56 -6.66 -9.42
CA THR A 97 -6.84 -7.78 -8.80
C THR A 97 -7.04 -7.80 -7.28
N LEU A 98 -6.85 -6.66 -6.61
CA LEU A 98 -7.03 -6.57 -5.16
C LEU A 98 -8.48 -6.88 -4.75
N LYS A 99 -9.47 -6.40 -5.50
CA LYS A 99 -10.89 -6.68 -5.23
C LYS A 99 -11.18 -8.18 -5.29
N GLU A 100 -10.61 -8.90 -6.24
CA GLU A 100 -10.74 -10.37 -6.35
C GLU A 100 -10.06 -11.08 -5.19
N GLU A 101 -8.83 -10.72 -4.86
CA GLU A 101 -8.09 -11.28 -3.73
C GLU A 101 -8.85 -11.11 -2.41
N ILE A 102 -9.35 -9.90 -2.14
CA ILE A 102 -10.09 -9.61 -0.91
C ILE A 102 -11.43 -10.34 -0.89
N THR A 103 -12.06 -10.54 -2.05
CA THR A 103 -13.29 -11.34 -2.12
C THR A 103 -13.05 -12.78 -1.64
N LEU A 104 -11.89 -13.37 -1.95
CA LEU A 104 -11.49 -14.66 -1.42
C LEU A 104 -11.18 -14.60 0.09
N GLU A 105 -10.43 -13.59 0.54
CA GLU A 105 -10.09 -13.42 1.96
C GLU A 105 -11.35 -13.23 2.83
N ARG A 106 -12.36 -12.51 2.34
CA ARG A 106 -13.67 -12.35 2.98
C ARG A 106 -14.33 -13.69 3.25
N VAL A 107 -14.32 -14.59 2.27
CA VAL A 107 -14.85 -15.96 2.42
C VAL A 107 -14.06 -16.71 3.50
N TYR A 108 -12.73 -16.69 3.45
CA TYR A 108 -11.90 -17.39 4.43
C TYR A 108 -12.09 -16.87 5.85
N SER A 109 -12.12 -15.54 6.06
CA SER A 109 -12.42 -14.93 7.36
C SER A 109 -13.80 -15.35 7.88
N LYS A 110 -14.80 -15.40 7.00
CA LYS A 110 -16.16 -15.78 7.37
C LYS A 110 -16.27 -17.26 7.73
N ASP A 111 -15.62 -18.14 6.99
CA ASP A 111 -15.66 -19.59 7.20
C ASP A 111 -15.11 -19.98 8.56
N ILE A 112 -14.04 -19.32 9.00
CA ILE A 112 -13.50 -19.52 10.35
C ILE A 112 -14.20 -18.67 11.42
N LYS A 113 -15.33 -18.03 11.10
CA LYS A 113 -16.14 -17.23 12.03
C LYS A 113 -15.37 -16.06 12.65
N ALA A 114 -14.46 -15.43 11.91
CA ALA A 114 -13.73 -14.26 12.39
C ALA A 114 -14.67 -13.10 12.79
N TYR A 115 -15.82 -12.97 12.10
CA TYR A 115 -16.88 -12.02 12.45
C TYR A 115 -17.47 -12.19 13.86
N LYS A 116 -17.23 -13.32 14.53
CA LYS A 116 -17.64 -13.56 15.93
C LYS A 116 -16.50 -13.40 16.91
N ILE A 117 -15.30 -13.83 16.52
CA ILE A 117 -14.14 -13.93 17.41
C ILE A 117 -13.33 -12.63 17.40
N ASP A 118 -12.97 -12.15 16.21
CA ASP A 118 -12.27 -10.88 16.01
C ASP A 118 -13.17 -9.90 15.23
N LYS A 119 -14.30 -9.58 15.87
CA LYS A 119 -15.38 -8.79 15.27
C LYS A 119 -14.92 -7.41 14.81
N GLU A 120 -14.10 -6.73 15.61
CA GLU A 120 -13.67 -5.35 15.32
C GLU A 120 -12.84 -5.27 14.04
N ASN A 121 -11.80 -6.11 13.90
CA ASN A 121 -10.99 -6.12 12.69
C ASN A 121 -11.82 -6.60 11.49
N TYR A 122 -12.72 -7.56 11.66
CA TYR A 122 -13.59 -8.05 10.59
C TYR A 122 -14.54 -6.95 10.08
N GLU A 123 -15.27 -6.27 10.96
CA GLU A 123 -16.23 -5.22 10.56
C GLU A 123 -15.54 -4.02 9.93
N LEU A 124 -14.37 -3.63 10.45
CA LEU A 124 -13.58 -2.56 9.83
C LEU A 124 -13.06 -2.96 8.45
N ALA A 125 -12.66 -4.23 8.26
CA ALA A 125 -12.26 -4.74 6.96
C ALA A 125 -13.39 -4.67 5.94
N GLU A 126 -14.61 -5.07 6.32
CA GLU A 126 -15.79 -4.98 5.46
C GLU A 126 -16.14 -3.53 5.11
N LEU A 127 -16.02 -2.59 6.06
CA LEU A 127 -16.23 -1.16 5.77
C LEU A 127 -15.23 -0.65 4.73
N TYR A 128 -13.95 -0.98 4.87
CA TYR A 128 -12.93 -0.62 3.87
C TYR A 128 -13.21 -1.27 2.51
N TYR A 129 -13.66 -2.53 2.49
CA TYR A 129 -14.02 -3.18 1.23
C TYR A 129 -15.18 -2.46 0.52
N ILE A 130 -16.22 -2.08 1.26
CA ILE A 130 -17.38 -1.34 0.71
C ILE A 130 -16.92 0.00 0.13
N ASN A 131 -16.14 0.78 0.88
CA ASN A 131 -15.62 2.06 0.41
C ASN A 131 -14.71 1.87 -0.82
N GLY A 132 -13.92 0.80 -0.86
CA GLY A 132 -13.11 0.43 -2.02
C GLY A 132 -13.95 0.12 -3.25
N VAL A 133 -15.06 -0.61 -3.11
CA VAL A 133 -15.99 -0.90 -4.21
C VAL A 133 -16.66 0.38 -4.71
N GLU A 134 -17.04 1.30 -3.82
CA GLU A 134 -17.60 2.61 -4.19
C GLU A 134 -16.60 3.48 -4.96
N ALA A 135 -15.37 3.61 -4.44
CA ALA A 135 -14.29 4.33 -5.11
C ALA A 135 -13.96 3.72 -6.47
N PHE A 136 -13.94 2.39 -6.58
CA PHE A 136 -13.74 1.69 -7.85
C PHE A 136 -14.87 2.01 -8.84
N GLY A 137 -16.12 1.97 -8.40
CA GLY A 137 -17.30 2.26 -9.23
C GLY A 137 -17.38 3.71 -9.72
N THR A 138 -16.69 4.63 -9.05
CA THR A 138 -16.56 6.04 -9.43
C THR A 138 -15.24 6.35 -10.18
N ASN A 139 -14.51 5.30 -10.59
CA ASN A 139 -13.21 5.38 -11.28
C ASN A 139 -12.11 6.09 -10.47
N ASN A 140 -12.29 6.23 -9.16
CA ASN A 140 -11.25 6.73 -8.26
C ASN A 140 -10.33 5.57 -7.85
N TYR A 141 -9.55 5.08 -8.81
CA TYR A 141 -8.78 3.85 -8.65
C TYR A 141 -7.66 3.95 -7.60
N GLU A 142 -7.04 5.12 -7.44
CA GLU A 142 -6.02 5.30 -6.39
C GLU A 142 -6.65 5.15 -5.00
N GLU A 143 -7.81 5.75 -4.75
CA GLU A 143 -8.53 5.60 -3.49
C GLU A 143 -9.03 4.17 -3.30
N ALA A 144 -9.55 3.54 -4.36
CA ALA A 144 -9.97 2.15 -4.35
C ALA A 144 -8.82 1.20 -3.94
N VAL A 145 -7.63 1.33 -4.54
CA VAL A 145 -6.43 0.55 -4.18
C VAL A 145 -6.10 0.74 -2.70
N ASN A 146 -6.09 1.98 -2.20
CA ASN A 146 -5.76 2.23 -0.79
C ASN A 146 -6.77 1.57 0.15
N TYR A 147 -8.08 1.66 -0.13
CA TYR A 147 -9.11 1.00 0.67
C TYR A 147 -9.01 -0.52 0.60
N PHE A 148 -8.79 -1.08 -0.59
CA PHE A 148 -8.61 -2.52 -0.75
C PHE A 148 -7.39 -3.03 0.01
N LEU A 149 -6.25 -2.34 -0.01
CA LEU A 149 -5.08 -2.72 0.79
C LEU A 149 -5.37 -2.72 2.30
N GLN A 150 -6.18 -1.78 2.81
CA GLN A 150 -6.60 -1.78 4.21
C GLN A 150 -7.55 -2.95 4.52
N ALA A 151 -8.53 -3.20 3.65
CA ALA A 151 -9.45 -4.34 3.79
C ALA A 151 -8.67 -5.66 3.82
N LYS A 152 -7.74 -5.86 2.88
CA LYS A 152 -6.86 -7.04 2.80
C LYS A 152 -6.08 -7.26 4.10
N LYS A 153 -5.45 -6.19 4.60
CA LYS A 153 -4.68 -6.22 5.86
C LYS A 153 -5.55 -6.64 7.04
N LEU A 154 -6.76 -6.11 7.14
CA LEU A 154 -7.65 -6.35 8.28
C LEU A 154 -8.36 -7.72 8.21
N HIS A 155 -8.74 -8.19 7.02
CA HIS A 155 -9.23 -9.55 6.83
C HIS A 155 -8.18 -10.59 7.20
N ASN A 156 -6.94 -10.41 6.76
CA ASN A 156 -5.83 -11.28 7.15
C ASN A 156 -5.59 -11.25 8.67
N LYS A 157 -5.61 -10.07 9.30
CA LYS A 157 -5.47 -9.95 10.76
C LYS A 157 -6.58 -10.70 11.50
N ALA A 158 -7.84 -10.45 11.13
CA ALA A 158 -9.00 -11.11 11.72
C ALA A 158 -8.93 -12.64 11.53
N TYR A 159 -8.46 -13.08 10.35
CA TYR A 159 -8.29 -14.48 10.04
C TYR A 159 -7.24 -15.15 10.96
N PHE A 160 -6.02 -14.63 10.99
CA PHE A 160 -4.93 -15.26 11.75
C PHE A 160 -5.14 -15.19 13.26
N SER A 161 -5.71 -14.09 13.76
CA SER A 161 -6.13 -13.95 15.17
C SER A 161 -7.12 -15.05 15.56
N THR A 162 -8.18 -15.21 14.77
CA THR A 162 -9.21 -16.22 15.01
C THR A 162 -8.67 -17.65 14.89
N LYS A 163 -7.85 -17.91 13.87
CA LYS A 163 -7.21 -19.22 13.67
C LYS A 163 -6.33 -19.60 14.86
N GLY A 164 -5.54 -18.65 15.39
CA GLY A 164 -4.70 -18.88 16.57
C GLY A 164 -5.51 -19.34 17.79
N ILE A 165 -6.65 -18.69 18.03
CA ILE A 165 -7.56 -19.07 19.13
C ILE A 165 -8.12 -20.48 18.94
N PHE A 166 -8.50 -20.86 17.72
CA PHE A 166 -8.99 -22.21 17.44
C PHE A 166 -7.90 -23.28 17.61
N ASP A 167 -6.69 -23.01 17.14
CA ASP A 167 -5.56 -23.94 17.25
C ASP A 167 -5.21 -24.17 18.74
N GLU A 168 -5.17 -23.10 19.54
CA GLU A 168 -4.95 -23.18 21.00
C GLU A 168 -6.06 -23.94 21.71
N SER A 169 -7.32 -23.61 21.42
CA SER A 169 -8.48 -24.30 22.01
C SER A 169 -8.47 -25.80 21.68
N SER A 170 -8.12 -26.16 20.45
CA SER A 170 -8.03 -27.56 20.00
C SER A 170 -6.93 -28.32 20.73
N LYS A 171 -5.80 -27.66 21.03
CA LYS A 171 -4.73 -28.25 21.83
C LYS A 171 -5.19 -28.49 23.27
N SER A 172 -5.84 -27.51 23.90
CA SER A 172 -6.35 -27.65 25.27
C SER A 172 -7.42 -28.74 25.40
N ILE A 173 -8.31 -28.89 24.41
CA ILE A 173 -9.30 -29.97 24.38
C ILE A 173 -8.63 -31.34 24.34
N LYS A 174 -7.65 -31.53 23.45
CA LYS A 174 -6.91 -32.80 23.38
C LYS A 174 -6.18 -33.13 24.68
N GLU A 175 -5.57 -32.13 25.31
CA GLU A 175 -4.92 -32.31 26.62
C GLU A 175 -5.93 -32.69 27.72
N ALA A 176 -7.13 -32.11 27.70
CA ALA A 176 -8.20 -32.48 28.62
C ALA A 176 -8.72 -33.90 28.37
N GLU A 177 -8.93 -34.29 27.10
CA GLU A 177 -9.35 -35.65 26.71
C GLU A 177 -8.34 -36.72 27.15
N LEU A 178 -7.03 -36.44 27.04
CA LEU A 178 -5.98 -37.34 27.52
C LEU A 178 -6.04 -37.51 29.03
N LYS A 179 -6.18 -36.42 29.79
CA LYS A 179 -6.31 -36.48 31.25
C LYS A 179 -7.56 -37.23 31.70
N ILE A 180 -8.68 -37.05 31.01
CA ILE A 180 -9.92 -37.78 31.28
C ILE A 180 -9.69 -39.29 31.09
N LYS A 181 -9.06 -39.70 29.98
CA LYS A 181 -8.74 -41.12 29.75
C LYS A 181 -7.80 -41.69 30.81
N GLU A 182 -6.76 -40.95 31.20
CA GLU A 182 -5.86 -41.37 32.28
C GLU A 182 -6.62 -41.58 33.59
N MET A 183 -7.56 -40.67 33.94
CA MET A 183 -8.39 -40.82 35.12
C MET A 183 -9.33 -42.04 35.04
N GLU A 184 -9.97 -42.28 33.90
CA GLU A 184 -10.83 -43.45 33.67
C GLU A 184 -10.05 -44.77 33.78
N GLU A 185 -8.81 -44.82 33.27
CA GLU A 185 -7.93 -45.98 33.40
C GLU A 185 -7.54 -46.24 34.86
N ILE A 186 -7.21 -45.18 35.60
CA ILE A 186 -6.93 -45.25 37.04
C ILE A 186 -8.16 -45.77 37.80
N GLU A 187 -9.34 -45.21 37.56
CA GLU A 187 -10.58 -45.63 38.21
C GLU A 187 -10.91 -47.10 37.92
N LYS A 188 -10.73 -47.54 36.67
CA LYS A 188 -10.91 -48.94 36.27
C LYS A 188 -9.88 -49.86 36.93
N TYR A 189 -8.64 -49.43 37.07
CA TYR A 189 -7.59 -50.17 37.78
C TYR A 189 -7.95 -50.37 39.25
N TYR A 190 -8.40 -49.32 39.94
CA TYR A 190 -8.79 -49.42 41.35
C TYR A 190 -10.07 -50.26 41.53
N THR A 191 -11.07 -50.09 40.67
CA THR A 191 -12.32 -50.86 40.73
C THR A 191 -12.10 -52.36 40.54
N ASN A 192 -11.20 -52.76 39.64
CA ASN A 192 -10.92 -54.19 39.38
C ASN A 192 -10.02 -54.86 40.43
N ASN A 193 -9.16 -54.08 41.10
CA ASN A 193 -8.19 -54.62 42.07
C ASN A 193 -8.65 -54.55 43.53
N TYR A 194 -9.71 -53.80 43.85
CA TYR A 194 -10.19 -53.62 45.23
C TYR A 194 -11.64 -54.07 45.48
N ASN A 195 -12.35 -54.57 44.46
CA ASN A 195 -13.70 -55.17 44.60
C ASN A 195 -13.74 -56.69 44.32
N ASN A 196 -12.60 -57.38 44.35
CA ASN A 196 -12.49 -58.85 44.45
C ASN A 196 -12.03 -59.21 45.87
#